data_AF-A0A5M4B8K5-F1
#
_entry.id   AF-A0A5M4B8K5-F1
#
_cell.length_a   1.000
_cell.length_b   1.000
_cell.length_c   1.000
_cell.angle_alpha   90.00
_cell.angle_beta   90.00
_cell.angle_gamma   90.00
#
_symmetry.space_group_name_H-M   'P 1'
#
loop_
_entity.id
_entity.type
_entity.pdbx_description
1 polymer ?
#
loop_
_entity_poly.entity_id
_entity_poly.type
_entity_poly.pdbx_seq_one_letter_code
_entity_poly.pdbx_strand_id
1 'polypeptide(L)'
;MPRIYYRNRRIYGEPLKNEKITLEIFAKILANTSFIPEDALHIFSLPQKQSILPWKKDCKSFKYAVVWNHDKPHNTAEYGDFYLPKSIVFFDEKDAYFPSEYFFVVNIDDQLEISHCRAGADTSWYQQPELRREVTDPKLIKRIEKSVTELQQVLGILPKK
;
A
#
# COMPACT_ATOMS: atom_id res chain seq x y z
N MET A 1 -7.78 9.86 -3.62
CA MET A 1 -7.48 8.71 -2.75
C MET A 1 -6.36 7.93 -3.42
N PRO A 2 -5.35 7.43 -2.68
CA PRO A 2 -4.03 7.21 -3.26
C PRO A 2 -4.03 5.98 -4.17
N ARG A 3 -4.30 6.20 -5.46
CA ARG A 3 -3.74 5.37 -6.53
C ARG A 3 -2.26 5.73 -6.63
N ILE A 4 -1.41 4.72 -6.76
CA ILE A 4 0.03 4.92 -6.84
C ILE A 4 0.41 5.13 -8.31
N TYR A 5 1.23 6.13 -8.60
CA TYR A 5 1.64 6.47 -9.95
C TYR A 5 3.15 6.31 -10.07
N TYR A 6 3.57 5.63 -11.13
CA TYR A 6 4.96 5.43 -11.52
C TYR A 6 5.18 6.04 -12.90
N ARG A 7 6.39 6.56 -13.17
CA ARG A 7 6.75 7.03 -14.51
C ARG A 7 6.94 5.89 -15.51
N ASN A 8 7.39 4.73 -15.02
CA ASN A 8 7.71 3.57 -15.84
C ASN A 8 7.20 2.31 -15.15
N ARG A 9 6.90 1.27 -15.94
CA ARG A 9 6.58 -0.08 -15.43
C ARG A 9 7.85 -0.77 -14.94
N ARG A 10 8.35 -0.35 -13.78
CA ARG A 10 9.42 -1.02 -13.02
C ARG A 10 9.39 -0.57 -11.56
N ILE A 11 9.85 -1.41 -10.65
CA ILE A 11 10.16 -0.97 -9.28
C ILE A 11 11.37 -0.01 -9.29
N TYR A 12 11.54 0.72 -8.20
CA TYR A 12 12.77 1.46 -7.92
C TYR A 12 13.58 0.73 -6.85
N GLY A 13 14.87 0.54 -7.12
CA GLY A 13 15.76 -0.17 -6.22
C GLY A 13 15.64 -1.69 -6.36
N GLU A 14 15.99 -2.40 -5.30
CA GLU A 14 16.00 -3.87 -5.28
C GLU A 14 14.62 -4.43 -4.89
N PRO A 15 14.25 -5.61 -5.42
CA PRO A 15 13.04 -6.30 -4.99
C PRO A 15 13.00 -6.54 -3.47
N LEU A 16 11.84 -6.27 -2.86
CA LEU A 16 11.60 -6.52 -1.45
C LEU A 16 11.81 -8.00 -1.12
N LYS A 17 12.68 -8.27 -0.14
CA LYS A 17 12.82 -9.58 0.50
C LYS A 17 12.17 -9.52 1.89
N ASN A 18 10.99 -10.11 2.04
CA ASN A 18 10.25 -10.11 3.31
C ASN A 18 9.44 -11.40 3.48
N GLU A 19 9.34 -11.91 4.71
CA GLU A 19 8.63 -13.18 5.00
C GLU A 19 7.11 -13.02 5.13
N LYS A 20 6.63 -11.82 5.43
CA LYS A 20 5.20 -11.52 5.67
C LYS A 20 4.56 -10.70 4.56
N ILE A 21 5.36 -10.16 3.66
CA ILE A 21 4.93 -9.40 2.48
C ILE A 21 5.56 -10.10 1.28
N THR A 22 4.91 -11.18 0.84
CA THR A 22 5.34 -12.03 -0.28
C THR A 22 4.39 -11.88 -1.47
N LEU A 23 4.84 -12.28 -2.66
CA LEU A 23 3.99 -12.28 -3.87
C LEU A 23 2.73 -13.13 -3.66
N GLU A 24 2.86 -14.27 -2.96
CA GLU A 24 1.73 -15.14 -2.64
C GLU A 24 0.70 -14.44 -1.75
N ILE A 25 1.15 -13.77 -0.69
CA ILE A 25 0.27 -13.01 0.21
C ILE A 25 -0.40 -11.86 -0.53
N PHE A 26 0.37 -11.15 -1.35
CA PHE A 26 -0.14 -10.04 -2.17
C PHE A 26 -1.23 -10.53 -3.14
N ALA A 27 -0.97 -11.62 -3.87
CA ALA A 27 -1.93 -12.22 -4.80
C ALA A 27 -3.21 -12.70 -4.08
N LYS A 28 -3.08 -13.31 -2.89
CA LYS A 28 -4.23 -13.69 -2.05
C LYS A 28 -5.08 -12.49 -1.66
N ILE A 29 -4.47 -11.38 -1.27
CA ILE A 29 -5.19 -10.14 -0.96
C ILE A 29 -5.94 -9.65 -2.19
N LEU A 30 -5.28 -9.56 -3.35
CA LEU A 30 -5.93 -9.12 -4.59
C LEU A 30 -7.13 -9.98 -4.95
N ALA A 31 -6.99 -11.31 -4.90
CA ALA A 31 -8.07 -12.25 -5.21
C ALA A 31 -9.30 -12.04 -4.28
N ASN A 32 -9.07 -11.82 -2.99
CA ASN A 32 -10.12 -11.56 -1.99
C ASN A 32 -10.70 -10.14 -2.07
N THR A 33 -10.16 -9.29 -2.94
CA THR A 33 -10.68 -7.94 -3.23
C THR A 33 -11.16 -7.78 -4.67
N SER A 34 -11.30 -8.89 -5.40
CA SER A 34 -11.80 -8.92 -6.79
C SER A 34 -13.24 -8.39 -6.94
N PHE A 35 -14.00 -8.33 -5.84
CA PHE A 35 -15.31 -7.71 -5.80
C PHE A 35 -15.28 -6.18 -5.97
N ILE A 36 -14.12 -5.53 -5.81
CA ILE A 36 -13.95 -4.08 -6.02
C ILE A 36 -13.89 -3.81 -7.54
N PRO A 37 -14.82 -3.01 -8.10
CA PRO A 37 -14.79 -2.62 -9.51
C PRO A 37 -13.52 -1.87 -9.90
N GLU A 38 -13.10 -1.96 -11.17
CA GLU A 38 -11.82 -1.44 -11.68
C GLU A 38 -11.55 0.04 -11.36
N ASP A 39 -12.56 0.90 -11.48
CA ASP A 39 -12.42 2.35 -11.21
C ASP A 39 -12.85 2.75 -9.79
N ALA A 40 -13.35 1.79 -9.00
CA ALA A 40 -13.77 2.01 -7.64
C ALA A 40 -12.60 1.86 -6.66
N LEU A 41 -12.78 2.43 -5.48
CA LEU A 41 -11.84 2.28 -4.37
C LEU A 41 -12.62 1.87 -3.13
N HIS A 42 -12.04 0.97 -2.35
CA HIS A 42 -12.58 0.56 -1.06
C HIS A 42 -11.55 0.81 0.03
N ILE A 43 -11.97 1.47 1.11
CA ILE A 43 -11.14 1.70 2.29
C ILE A 43 -11.50 0.67 3.35
N PHE A 44 -10.54 -0.18 3.68
CA PHE A 44 -10.63 -1.11 4.80
C PHE A 44 -10.17 -0.42 6.08
N SER A 45 -11.00 -0.46 7.13
CA SER A 45 -10.57 -0.11 8.49
C SER A 45 -9.81 -1.29 9.10
N LEU A 46 -8.60 -1.04 9.58
CA LEU A 46 -7.77 -2.04 10.24
C LEU A 46 -8.00 -1.99 11.76
N PRO A 47 -8.02 -3.15 12.45
CA PRO A 47 -8.37 -3.24 13.86
C PRO A 47 -7.32 -2.66 14.82
N GLN A 48 -6.09 -2.41 14.38
CA GLN A 48 -5.01 -1.86 15.22
C GLN A 48 -4.77 -2.65 16.50
N LYS A 49 -4.82 -3.98 16.42
CA LYS A 49 -4.72 -4.85 17.59
C LYS A 49 -3.35 -4.64 18.23
N GLN A 50 -3.33 -4.42 19.54
CA GLN A 50 -2.08 -4.34 20.30
C GLN A 50 -1.97 -5.57 21.18
N SER A 51 -0.77 -6.12 21.28
CA SER A 51 -0.42 -7.15 22.23
C SER A 51 -0.59 -6.59 23.64
N ILE A 52 -1.37 -7.30 24.45
CA ILE A 52 -1.55 -7.03 25.89
C ILE A 52 -0.35 -7.50 26.73
N LEU A 53 0.62 -8.21 26.13
CA LEU A 53 1.80 -8.72 26.82
C LEU A 53 2.91 -7.64 26.91
N PRO A 54 3.38 -7.29 28.13
CA PRO A 54 4.27 -6.14 28.34
C PRO A 54 5.68 -6.30 27.72
N TRP A 55 6.14 -7.53 27.49
CA TRP A 55 7.42 -7.80 26.81
C TRP A 55 7.32 -7.77 25.28
N LYS A 56 6.12 -7.76 24.70
CA LYS A 56 5.91 -7.53 23.28
C LYS A 56 5.60 -6.04 23.09
N LYS A 57 6.65 -5.22 22.92
CA LYS A 57 6.50 -3.87 22.34
C LYS A 57 5.92 -4.05 20.95
N ASP A 58 4.62 -3.90 20.85
CA ASP A 58 3.90 -4.19 19.62
C ASP A 58 3.95 -2.97 18.70
N CYS A 59 4.30 -3.19 17.45
CA CYS A 59 4.21 -2.12 16.46
C CYS A 59 2.72 -1.88 16.17
N LYS A 60 2.21 -0.66 16.27
CA LYS A 60 0.80 -0.36 15.96
C LYS A 60 0.62 -0.36 14.44
N SER A 61 -0.35 -1.09 13.89
CA SER A 61 -0.65 -1.04 12.44
C SER A 61 -1.19 0.33 12.01
N PHE A 62 -1.33 0.55 10.70
CA PHE A 62 -2.05 1.71 10.17
C PHE A 62 -3.56 1.60 10.45
N LYS A 63 -4.29 2.72 10.46
CA LYS A 63 -5.75 2.70 10.65
C LYS A 63 -6.50 2.19 9.43
N TYR A 64 -5.96 2.45 8.23
CA TYR A 64 -6.67 2.21 6.98
C TYR A 64 -5.79 1.50 5.96
N ALA A 65 -6.43 0.72 5.10
CA ALA A 65 -5.83 0.15 3.89
C ALA A 65 -6.73 0.39 2.67
N VAL A 66 -6.12 0.57 1.50
CA VAL A 66 -6.79 0.61 0.20
C VAL A 66 -6.09 -0.39 -0.72
N VAL A 67 -6.87 -1.17 -1.46
CA VAL A 67 -6.34 -2.12 -2.45
C VAL A 67 -6.69 -1.65 -3.85
N TRP A 68 -5.69 -1.56 -4.71
CA TRP A 68 -5.80 -1.34 -6.14
C TRP A 68 -5.39 -2.64 -6.84
N ASN A 69 -6.34 -3.33 -7.44
CA ASN A 69 -6.22 -4.70 -7.94
C ASN A 69 -5.94 -4.81 -9.44
N HIS A 70 -5.68 -3.69 -10.13
CA HIS A 70 -5.46 -3.66 -11.57
C HIS A 70 -4.15 -2.94 -11.92
N ASP A 71 -3.55 -3.33 -13.04
CA ASP A 71 -2.46 -2.55 -13.65
C ASP A 71 -3.06 -1.67 -14.74
N LYS A 72 -2.75 -0.37 -14.75
CA LYS A 72 -3.37 0.58 -15.68
C LYS A 72 -2.34 1.57 -16.24
N PRO A 73 -2.09 1.57 -17.57
CA PRO A 73 -1.43 2.68 -18.23
C PRO A 73 -2.27 3.95 -18.11
N HIS A 74 -1.62 5.09 -17.92
CA HIS A 74 -2.26 6.39 -17.79
C HIS A 74 -1.49 7.43 -18.59
N ASN A 75 -1.93 7.64 -19.82
CA ASN A 75 -1.27 8.54 -20.76
C ASN A 75 -1.88 9.93 -20.64
N THR A 76 -1.05 10.95 -20.55
CA THR A 76 -1.50 12.34 -20.48
C THR A 76 -0.71 13.21 -21.45
N ALA A 77 -1.40 14.11 -22.14
CA ALA A 77 -0.75 15.03 -23.07
C ALA A 77 0.16 16.04 -22.36
N GLU A 78 -0.20 16.45 -21.15
CA GLU A 78 0.47 17.54 -20.43
C GLU A 78 1.62 17.04 -19.53
N TYR A 79 1.46 15.90 -18.88
CA TYR A 79 2.39 15.44 -17.85
C TYR A 79 3.15 14.17 -18.26
N GLY A 80 2.93 13.67 -19.47
CA GLY A 80 3.51 12.43 -19.99
C GLY A 80 2.78 11.18 -19.55
N ASP A 81 3.40 10.04 -19.80
CA ASP A 81 2.83 8.73 -19.50
C ASP A 81 3.15 8.28 -18.07
N PHE A 82 2.19 7.59 -17.48
CA PHE A 82 2.28 7.00 -16.16
C PHE A 82 1.79 5.56 -16.18
N TYR A 83 2.21 4.83 -15.16
CA TYR A 83 1.79 3.46 -14.90
C TYR A 83 1.23 3.38 -13.47
N LEU A 84 0.04 2.82 -13.32
CA LEU A 84 -0.59 2.57 -12.03
C LEU A 84 -0.47 1.08 -11.74
N PRO A 85 0.47 0.66 -10.87
CA PRO A 85 0.63 -0.73 -10.51
C PRO A 85 -0.45 -1.19 -9.53
N LYS A 86 -0.73 -2.49 -9.54
CA LYS A 86 -1.40 -3.14 -8.40
C LYS A 86 -0.71 -2.74 -7.10
N SER A 87 -1.50 -2.28 -6.13
CA SER A 87 -0.95 -1.74 -4.89
C SER A 87 -1.85 -1.98 -3.69
N ILE A 88 -1.22 -2.01 -2.52
CA ILE A 88 -1.88 -1.93 -1.23
C ILE A 88 -1.33 -0.70 -0.52
N VAL A 89 -2.19 0.25 -0.20
CA VAL A 89 -1.82 1.54 0.41
C VAL A 89 -2.32 1.60 1.83
N PHE A 90 -1.49 2.07 2.76
CA PHE A 90 -1.74 2.17 4.19
C PHE A 90 -1.54 3.60 4.68
N PHE A 91 -2.42 4.08 5.56
CA PHE A 91 -2.36 5.43 6.10
C PHE A 91 -3.18 5.54 7.40
N ASP A 92 -2.95 6.61 8.17
CA ASP A 92 -3.65 6.88 9.43
C ASP A 92 -4.67 8.02 9.36
N GLU A 93 -4.55 8.90 8.37
CA GLU A 93 -5.34 10.13 8.27
C GLU A 93 -6.04 10.23 6.91
N LYS A 94 -7.29 10.68 6.92
CA LYS A 94 -8.14 10.92 5.73
C LYS A 94 -8.34 12.42 5.57
N ASP A 95 -7.24 13.15 5.55
CA ASP A 95 -7.17 14.61 5.61
C ASP A 95 -7.26 15.28 4.23
N ALA A 96 -6.92 14.56 3.17
CA ALA A 96 -7.01 15.06 1.80
C ALA A 96 -7.26 13.92 0.79
N TYR A 97 -7.40 14.28 -0.49
CA TYR A 97 -7.52 13.28 -1.56
C TYR A 97 -6.32 12.33 -1.56
N PHE A 98 -5.09 12.85 -1.41
CA PHE A 98 -3.94 12.04 -1.01
C PHE A 98 -3.68 12.27 0.47
N PRO A 99 -3.64 11.22 1.31
CA PRO A 99 -3.25 11.38 2.71
C PRO A 99 -1.94 12.15 2.83
N SER A 100 -1.78 12.99 3.85
CA SER A 100 -0.53 13.72 4.11
C SER A 100 0.69 12.80 4.20
N GLU A 101 0.51 11.59 4.74
CA GLU A 101 1.52 10.54 4.72
C GLU A 101 0.86 9.18 4.47
N TYR A 102 1.39 8.43 3.50
CA TYR A 102 0.95 7.07 3.22
C TYR A 102 2.11 6.19 2.78
N PHE A 103 1.95 4.90 3.07
CA PHE A 103 2.90 3.84 2.80
C PHE A 103 2.24 2.85 1.86
N PHE A 104 3.00 2.22 0.98
CA PHE A 104 2.42 1.31 0.01
C PHE A 104 3.34 0.17 -0.34
N VAL A 105 2.71 -0.95 -0.69
CA VAL A 105 3.34 -2.10 -1.33
C VAL A 105 2.83 -2.15 -2.76
N VAL A 106 3.72 -2.20 -3.75
CA VAL A 106 3.36 -2.39 -5.16
C VAL A 106 3.87 -3.74 -5.65
N ASN A 107 3.17 -4.30 -6.64
CA ASN A 107 3.68 -5.40 -7.46
C ASN A 107 3.86 -4.92 -8.90
N ILE A 108 5.08 -4.96 -9.41
CA ILE A 108 5.39 -4.66 -10.81
C ILE A 108 6.24 -5.80 -11.36
N ASP A 109 5.73 -6.49 -12.37
CA ASP A 109 6.43 -7.60 -13.04
C ASP A 109 6.97 -8.66 -12.07
N ASP A 110 6.08 -9.09 -11.15
CA ASP A 110 6.37 -10.08 -10.09
C ASP A 110 7.51 -9.66 -9.14
N GLN A 111 7.72 -8.35 -9.00
CA GLN A 111 8.62 -7.76 -8.02
C GLN A 111 7.84 -6.88 -7.05
N LEU A 112 8.03 -7.14 -5.76
CA LEU A 112 7.44 -6.32 -4.70
C LEU A 112 8.37 -5.20 -4.30
N GLU A 113 7.78 -4.10 -3.90
CA GLU A 113 8.51 -2.93 -3.40
C GLU A 113 7.70 -2.25 -2.30
N ILE A 114 8.37 -1.71 -1.29
CA ILE A 114 7.76 -0.90 -0.22
C ILE A 114 8.28 0.52 -0.29
N SER A 115 7.35 1.45 -0.38
CA SER A 115 7.64 2.87 -0.46
C SER A 115 6.64 3.69 0.36
N HIS A 116 6.96 4.97 0.49
CA HIS A 116 6.08 5.95 1.10
C HIS A 116 6.15 7.26 0.34
N CYS A 117 5.10 8.05 0.53
CA CYS A 117 5.02 9.42 0.05
C CYS A 117 4.54 10.31 1.18
N ARG A 118 5.06 11.53 1.21
CA ARG A 118 4.43 12.65 1.89
C ARG A 118 3.75 13.51 0.85
N ALA A 119 2.46 13.72 1.02
CA ALA A 119 1.59 14.43 0.11
C ALA A 119 0.69 15.38 0.92
N GLY A 120 -0.57 15.54 0.51
CA GLY A 120 -1.56 16.36 1.19
C GLY A 120 -2.47 17.07 0.20
N ALA A 121 -3.18 18.09 0.68
CA ALA A 121 -4.15 18.85 -0.13
C ALA A 121 -3.52 19.51 -1.36
N ASP A 122 -2.26 19.95 -1.26
CA ASP A 122 -1.55 20.67 -2.32
C ASP A 122 -0.79 19.76 -3.29
N THR A 123 -0.90 18.43 -3.13
CA THR A 123 -0.19 17.46 -3.97
C THR A 123 -1.07 16.98 -5.11
N SER A 124 -0.60 17.21 -6.33
CA SER A 124 -1.21 16.66 -7.53
C SER A 124 -0.73 15.24 -7.81
N TRP A 125 -1.58 14.44 -8.46
CA TRP A 125 -1.33 13.02 -8.68
C TRP A 125 -0.04 12.75 -9.48
N TYR A 126 0.29 13.64 -10.43
CA TYR A 126 1.46 13.53 -11.31
C TYR A 126 2.79 13.79 -10.61
N GLN A 127 2.77 14.37 -9.41
CA GLN A 127 3.96 14.63 -8.59
C GLN A 127 4.38 13.40 -7.77
N GLN A 128 3.46 12.44 -7.56
CA GLN A 128 3.71 11.27 -6.71
C GLN A 128 4.96 10.47 -7.08
N PRO A 129 5.30 10.21 -8.36
CA PRO A 129 6.52 9.48 -8.69
C PRO A 129 7.81 10.14 -8.17
N GLU A 130 7.82 11.47 -8.05
CA GLU A 130 8.97 12.27 -7.59
C GLU A 130 9.03 12.36 -6.06
N LEU A 131 7.86 12.31 -5.41
CA LEU A 131 7.70 12.33 -3.95
C LEU A 131 7.95 10.97 -3.30
N ARG A 132 7.92 9.89 -4.09
CA ARG A 132 8.17 8.53 -3.62
C ARG A 132 9.54 8.39 -2.97
N ARG A 133 9.58 7.70 -1.83
CA ARG A 133 10.79 7.37 -1.06
C ARG A 133 10.72 5.93 -0.59
N GLU A 134 11.83 5.23 -0.69
CA GLU A 134 11.95 3.85 -0.18
C GLU A 134 11.74 3.82 1.35
N VAL A 135 11.14 2.74 1.85
CA VAL A 135 11.00 2.51 3.29
C VAL A 135 12.12 1.59 3.77
N THR A 136 13.10 2.16 4.48
CA THR A 136 14.24 1.42 5.02
C THR A 136 14.21 1.23 6.54
N ASP A 137 13.38 2.00 7.26
CA ASP A 137 13.25 1.88 8.73
C ASP A 137 12.60 0.54 9.11
N PRO A 138 13.30 -0.33 9.87
CA PRO A 138 12.76 -1.62 10.31
C PRO A 138 11.46 -1.51 11.14
N LYS A 139 11.25 -0.40 11.86
CA LYS A 139 10.01 -0.16 12.61
C LYS A 139 8.83 0.07 11.67
N LEU A 140 9.04 0.82 10.60
CA LEU A 140 8.03 1.07 9.57
C LEU A 140 7.76 -0.21 8.76
N ILE A 141 8.79 -0.99 8.44
CA ILE A 141 8.60 -2.30 7.78
C ILE A 141 7.73 -3.21 8.65
N LYS A 142 8.05 -3.36 9.95
CA LYS A 142 7.22 -4.14 10.90
C LYS A 142 5.79 -3.61 11.01
N ARG A 143 5.60 -2.30 10.89
CA ARG A 143 4.28 -1.65 10.88
C ARG A 143 3.46 -2.08 9.67
N ILE A 144 4.07 -2.08 8.50
CA ILE A 144 3.45 -2.48 7.23
C ILE A 144 3.14 -3.98 7.26
N GLU A 145 4.08 -4.82 7.71
CA GLU A 145 3.87 -6.27 7.89
C GLU A 145 2.64 -6.57 8.75
N LYS A 146 2.50 -5.86 9.88
CA LYS A 146 1.33 -6.01 10.74
C LYS A 146 0.05 -5.54 10.06
N SER A 147 0.11 -4.45 9.31
CA SER A 147 -1.05 -3.92 8.58
C SER A 147 -1.50 -4.87 7.46
N VAL A 148 -0.56 -5.52 6.78
CA VAL A 148 -0.83 -6.61 5.82
C VAL A 148 -1.47 -7.82 6.52
N THR A 149 -0.99 -8.19 7.71
CA THR A 149 -1.57 -9.28 8.50
C THR A 149 -3.01 -8.96 8.94
N GLU A 150 -3.25 -7.74 9.37
CA GLU A 150 -4.58 -7.28 9.78
C GLU A 150 -5.54 -7.17 8.60
N LEU A 151 -5.07 -6.70 7.44
CA LEU A 151 -5.86 -6.69 6.21
C LEU A 151 -6.29 -8.11 5.83
N GLN A 152 -5.39 -9.10 5.92
CA GLN A 152 -5.74 -10.50 5.69
C GLN A 152 -6.84 -11.00 6.65
N GLN A 153 -6.87 -10.55 7.92
CA GLN A 153 -7.93 -10.89 8.86
C GLN A 153 -9.26 -10.22 8.52
N VAL A 154 -9.23 -8.96 8.06
CA VAL A 154 -10.41 -8.23 7.60
C VAL A 154 -11.02 -8.92 6.39
N LEU A 155 -10.18 -9.40 5.47
CA LEU A 155 -10.58 -10.13 4.26
C LEU A 155 -10.92 -11.61 4.48
N GLY A 156 -10.80 -12.12 5.72
CA GLY A 156 -11.08 -13.53 6.03
C GLY A 156 -10.04 -14.53 5.51
N ILE A 157 -8.89 -14.07 5.02
CA ILE A 157 -7.76 -14.92 4.58
C ILE A 157 -7.09 -15.59 5.78
N LEU A 158 -6.97 -14.84 6.88
CA LEU A 158 -6.46 -15.34 8.15
C LEU A 158 -7.56 -15.31 9.21
N PRO A 159 -7.54 -16.25 10.18
CA PRO A 159 -8.49 -16.22 11.28
C PRO A 159 -8.33 -14.94 12.10
N LYS A 160 -9.46 -14.37 12.52
CA LYS A 160 -9.47 -13.27 13.49
C LYS A 160 -8.97 -13.83 14.82
N LYS A 161 -7.79 -13.39 15.26
CA LYS A 161 -7.28 -13.64 16.62
C LYS A 161 -8.12 -12.95 17.68
#